data_AF-A0A7J3D4U8-F1
#
_entry.id   AF-A0A7J3D4U8-F1
#
_cell.length_a   1.000
_cell.length_b   1.000
_cell.length_c   1.000
_cell.angle_alpha   90.00
_cell.angle_beta   90.00
_cell.angle_gamma   90.00
#
_symmetry.space_group_name_H-M   'P 1'
#
loop_
_entity.id
_entity.type
_entity.pdbx_description
1 polymer ?
#
loop_
_entity_poly.entity_id
_entity_poly.type
_entity_poly.pdbx_seq_one_letter_code
_entity_poly.pdbx_strand_id
1 'polypeptide(L)'
;RFVPVIMLDALQILDSQRSRGLEIEKGNLVRRVKNYLPVLVPLIVQSIIRSEELAEAMESRAYGFSKKKTSYYSLHLRNRDYLMLVLCLTFVISFILSIYFLHI
;
A
#
# COMPACT_ATOMS: atom_id res chain seq x y z
N ARG A 1 3.59 -1.75 6.31
CA ARG A 1 3.33 -1.62 7.76
C ARG A 1 2.27 -0.56 8.10
N PHE A 2 2.22 0.60 7.42
CA PHE A 2 1.27 1.67 7.75
C PHE A 2 -0.19 1.40 7.36
N VAL A 3 -0.44 0.65 6.27
CA VAL A 3 -1.80 0.33 5.79
C VAL A 3 -2.75 -0.19 6.89
N PRO A 4 -2.39 -1.24 7.67
CA PRO A 4 -3.29 -1.74 8.72
C PRO A 4 -3.50 -0.72 9.86
N VAL A 5 -2.50 0.11 10.16
CA VAL A 5 -2.61 1.12 11.22
C VAL A 5 -3.56 2.24 10.81
N ILE A 6 -3.41 2.77 9.59
CA ILE A 6 -4.30 3.81 9.05
C ILE A 6 -5.74 3.30 8.92
N MET A 7 -5.92 2.02 8.60
CA MET A 7 -7.25 1.41 8.56
C MET A 7 -7.92 1.35 9.94
N LEU A 8 -7.17 1.01 10.99
CA LEU A 8 -7.66 1.05 12.37
C LEU A 8 -8.04 2.48 12.79
N ASP A 9 -7.19 3.46 12.48
CA ASP A 9 -7.46 4.88 12.75
C ASP A 9 -8.76 5.32 12.03
N ALA A 10 -8.92 4.94 10.76
CA ALA A 10 -10.11 5.25 9.97
C ALA A 10 -11.38 4.65 10.57
N LEU A 11 -11.33 3.38 11.02
CA LEU A 11 -12.46 2.73 11.70
C LEU A 11 -12.81 3.42 13.01
N GLN A 12 -11.81 3.78 13.82
CA GLN A 12 -12.03 4.47 15.08
C GLN A 12 -12.64 5.86 14.89
N ILE A 13 -12.15 6.62 13.91
CA ILE A 13 -12.71 7.92 13.54
C ILE A 13 -14.16 7.74 13.07
N LEU A 14 -14.40 6.77 12.19
CA LEU A 14 -15.72 6.45 11.66
C LEU A 14 -16.72 6.12 12.77
N ASP A 15 -16.36 5.27 13.72
CA ASP A 15 -17.22 4.90 14.85
C ASP A 15 -17.47 6.09 15.79
N SER A 16 -16.48 6.96 15.99
CA SER A 16 -16.66 8.20 16.76
C SER A 16 -17.64 9.16 16.09
N GLN A 17 -17.56 9.29 14.76
CA GLN A 17 -18.43 10.19 14.01
C GLN A 17 -19.84 9.61 13.91
N ARG A 18 -19.98 8.29 13.74
CA ARG A 18 -21.28 7.59 13.83
C ARG A 18 -21.95 7.81 15.19
N SER A 19 -21.18 7.74 16.28
CA SER A 19 -21.67 8.03 17.63
C SER A 19 -22.13 9.48 17.81
N ARG A 20 -21.58 10.42 17.01
CA ARG A 20 -22.02 11.82 16.93
C ARG A 20 -23.21 12.04 15.97
N GLY A 21 -23.77 10.97 15.42
CA GLY A 21 -24.92 11.01 14.51
C GLY A 21 -24.57 11.19 13.03
N LEU A 22 -23.30 11.01 12.63
CA LEU A 22 -22.92 11.06 11.22
C LEU A 22 -23.45 9.83 10.45
N GLU A 23 -24.40 10.05 9.55
CA GLU A 23 -24.95 9.04 8.65
C GLU A 23 -24.35 9.18 7.23
N ILE A 24 -23.28 8.42 6.96
CA ILE A 24 -22.51 8.56 5.70
C ILE A 24 -23.32 8.10 4.48
N GLU A 25 -24.15 7.08 4.64
CA GLU A 25 -24.89 6.45 3.53
C GLU A 25 -26.19 7.19 3.18
N LYS A 26 -26.56 8.26 3.90
CA LYS A 26 -27.84 8.95 3.70
C LYS A 26 -27.72 10.12 2.73
N GLY A 27 -28.74 10.28 1.88
CA GLY A 27 -28.86 11.37 0.90
C GLY A 27 -28.41 10.99 -0.51
N ASN A 28 -28.39 12.00 -1.39
CA ASN A 28 -27.93 11.85 -2.78
C ASN A 28 -26.40 11.70 -2.87
N LEU A 29 -25.89 11.31 -4.05
CA LEU A 29 -24.46 11.03 -4.26
C LEU A 29 -23.54 12.17 -3.77
N VAL A 30 -23.91 13.42 -4.06
CA VAL A 30 -23.14 14.60 -3.63
C VAL A 30 -23.11 14.75 -2.11
N ARG A 31 -24.23 14.50 -1.42
CA ARG A 31 -24.29 14.57 0.03
C ARG A 31 -23.52 13.44 0.69
N ARG A 32 -23.58 12.23 0.13
CA ARG A 32 -22.76 11.10 0.58
C ARG A 32 -21.26 11.43 0.52
N VAL A 33 -20.77 11.99 -0.58
CA VAL A 33 -19.37 12.42 -0.71
C VAL A 33 -19.00 13.46 0.36
N LYS A 34 -19.85 14.46 0.58
CA LYS A 34 -19.62 15.47 1.63
C LYS A 34 -19.62 14.87 3.05
N ASN A 35 -20.41 13.83 3.29
CA ASN A 35 -20.46 13.15 4.60
C ASN A 35 -19.16 12.40 4.93
N TYR A 36 -18.26 12.15 3.97
CA TYR A 36 -16.94 11.58 4.26
C TYR A 36 -15.91 12.60 4.75
N LEU A 37 -16.14 13.90 4.51
CA LEU A 37 -15.19 14.96 4.86
C LEU A 37 -14.82 14.97 6.37
N PRO A 38 -15.76 14.80 7.31
CA PRO A 38 -15.46 14.73 8.75
C PRO A 38 -14.59 13.53 9.17
N VAL A 39 -14.48 12.50 8.33
CA VAL A 39 -13.61 11.33 8.58
C VAL A 39 -12.25 11.52 7.88
N LEU A 40 -12.26 12.03 6.65
CA LEU A 40 -11.06 12.22 5.84
C LEU A 40 -10.11 13.26 6.42
N VAL A 41 -10.63 14.40 6.86
CA VAL A 41 -9.78 15.51 7.38
C VAL A 41 -8.99 15.06 8.61
N PRO A 42 -9.59 14.47 9.67
CA PRO A 42 -8.83 13.97 10.81
C PRO A 42 -7.83 12.87 10.43
N LEU A 43 -8.19 11.97 9.52
CA LEU A 43 -7.31 10.88 9.10
C LEU A 43 -6.04 11.41 8.40
N ILE A 44 -6.19 12.44 7.56
CA ILE A 44 -5.06 13.09 6.88
C ILE A 44 -4.17 13.80 7.90
N VAL A 45 -4.76 14.60 8.80
CA VAL A 45 -4.00 15.31 9.85
C VAL A 45 -3.23 14.32 10.73
N GLN A 46 -3.87 13.24 11.16
CA GLN A 46 -3.22 12.19 11.96
C GLN A 46 -2.08 11.51 11.20
N SER A 47 -2.23 11.33 9.89
CA SER A 47 -1.19 10.73 9.05
C SER A 47 0.03 11.65 8.89
N ILE A 48 -0.18 12.97 8.82
CA ILE A 48 0.90 13.96 8.78
C ILE A 48 1.68 13.95 10.09
N ILE A 49 0.99 14.08 11.23
CA ILE A 49 1.62 14.05 12.55
C ILE A 49 2.44 12.76 12.73
N ARG A 50 1.86 11.61 12.39
CA ARG A 50 2.56 10.32 12.45
C ARG A 50 3.81 10.28 11.56
N SER A 51 3.77 10.93 10.40
CA SER A 51 4.93 11.02 9.51
C SER A 51 6.05 11.87 10.12
N GLU A 52 5.70 12.96 10.81
CA GLU A 52 6.67 13.80 11.52
C GLU A 52 7.30 13.04 12.70
N GLU A 53 6.49 12.39 13.54
CA GLU A 53 6.97 11.54 14.64
C GLU A 53 7.90 10.42 14.14
N LEU A 54 7.58 9.83 13.00
CA LEU A 54 8.43 8.81 12.37
C LEU A 54 9.74 9.42 11.88
N ALA A 55 9.70 10.59 11.25
CA ALA A 55 10.89 11.28 10.76
C ALA A 55 11.84 11.64 11.92
N GLU A 56 11.30 12.20 13.01
CA GLU A 56 12.05 12.51 14.23
C GLU A 56 12.65 11.24 14.85
N ALA A 57 11.88 10.16 14.95
CA ALA A 57 12.38 8.88 15.45
C ALA A 57 13.46 8.27 14.54
N MET A 58 13.39 8.51 13.23
CA MET A 58 14.42 8.09 12.28
C MET A 58 15.70 8.91 12.44
N GLU A 59 15.58 10.23 12.60
CA GLU A 59 16.71 11.13 12.84
C GLU A 59 17.42 10.83 14.17
N SER A 60 16.65 10.58 15.25
CA SER A 60 17.18 10.14 16.55
C SER A 60 18.00 8.84 16.45
N ARG A 61 17.69 7.98 15.48
CA ARG A 61 18.44 6.75 15.18
C ARG A 61 19.59 6.95 14.18
N ALA A 62 19.96 8.20 13.90
CA ALA A 62 20.96 8.59 12.91
C ALA A 62 20.68 8.06 11.49
N TYR A 63 19.40 7.85 11.15
CA TYR A 63 19.03 7.40 9.81
C TYR A 63 19.35 8.49 8.78
N GLY A 64 20.12 8.14 7.74
CA GLY A 64 20.58 9.10 6.72
C GLY A 64 21.94 9.76 7.02
N PHE A 65 22.58 9.49 8.17
CA PHE A 65 23.92 10.00 8.48
C PHE A 65 25.01 9.46 7.53
N SER A 66 24.91 8.20 7.09
CA SER A 66 25.86 7.57 6.17
C SER A 66 25.39 7.64 4.71
N LYS A 67 26.30 8.00 3.81
CA LYS A 67 26.06 7.97 2.34
C LYS A 67 25.89 6.54 1.80
N LYS A 68 26.41 5.52 2.50
CA LYS A 68 26.28 4.11 2.09
C LYS A 68 24.98 3.55 2.65
N LYS A 69 24.01 3.26 1.78
CA LYS A 69 22.79 2.52 2.13
C LYS A 69 23.14 1.05 2.37
N THR A 70 22.79 0.53 3.53
CA THR A 70 22.88 -0.90 3.85
C THR A 70 21.48 -1.50 3.88
N SER A 71 21.30 -2.69 3.32
CA SER A 71 20.03 -3.42 3.40
C SER A 71 20.14 -4.49 4.47
N TYR A 72 19.20 -4.52 5.41
CA TYR A 72 19.09 -5.60 6.38
C TYR A 72 18.52 -6.88 5.76
N TYR A 73 17.61 -6.75 4.80
CA TYR A 73 17.05 -7.87 4.05
C TYR A 73 17.66 -7.91 2.65
N SER A 74 18.54 -8.87 2.42
CA SER A 74 19.07 -9.20 1.09
C SER A 74 18.22 -10.31 0.46
N LEU A 75 17.55 -10.00 -0.64
CA LEU A 75 16.89 -11.03 -1.45
C LEU A 75 17.96 -11.84 -2.20
N HIS A 76 17.93 -13.17 -2.03
CA HIS A 76 18.75 -14.09 -2.79
C HIS A 76 17.85 -14.95 -3.67
N LEU A 77 18.25 -15.14 -4.92
CA LEU A 77 17.57 -16.05 -5.83
C LEU A 77 17.74 -17.47 -5.32
N ARG A 78 16.62 -18.16 -5.18
CA ARG A 78 16.59 -19.56 -4.80
C ARG A 78 16.53 -20.43 -6.05
N ASN A 79 16.95 -21.68 -5.96
CA ASN A 79 16.89 -22.63 -7.10
C ASN A 79 15.47 -22.77 -7.67
N ARG A 80 14.43 -22.55 -6.85
CA ARG A 80 13.02 -22.53 -7.28
C ARG A 80 12.71 -21.36 -8.22
N ASP A 81 13.36 -20.20 -8.04
CA ASP A 81 13.16 -19.03 -8.88
C ASP A 81 13.73 -19.28 -10.27
N TYR A 82 14.91 -19.91 -10.35
CA TYR A 82 15.49 -20.35 -11.62
C TYR A 82 14.61 -21.38 -12.34
N LEU A 83 14.05 -22.36 -11.61
CA LEU A 83 13.15 -23.35 -12.20
C LEU A 83 11.87 -22.69 -12.75
N MET A 84 11.26 -21.77 -12.01
CA MET A 84 10.09 -21.01 -12.47
C MET A 84 10.41 -20.16 -13.71
N LEU A 85 11.61 -19.56 -13.75
CA LEU A 85 12.07 -18.75 -14.87
C LEU A 85 12.21 -19.59 -16.15
N VAL A 86 12.83 -20.78 -16.05
CA VAL A 86 12.93 -21.72 -17.17
C VAL A 86 11.56 -22.16 -17.65
N LEU A 87 10.66 -22.55 -16.74
CA LEU A 87 9.29 -22.96 -17.07
C LEU A 87 8.54 -21.85 -17.81
N CYS A 88 8.63 -20.61 -17.31
CA CYS A 88 8.01 -19.45 -17.94
C CYS A 88 8.56 -19.21 -19.36
N LEU A 89 9.88 -19.27 -19.53
CA LEU A 89 10.54 -19.16 -20.84
C LEU A 89 10.03 -20.24 -21.81
N THR A 90 10.01 -21.51 -21.39
CA THR A 90 9.54 -22.59 -22.25
C THR A 90 8.07 -22.43 -22.65
N PHE A 91 7.22 -21.97 -21.74
CA PHE A 91 5.81 -21.71 -22.02
C PHE A 91 5.63 -20.58 -23.05
N VAL A 92 6.35 -19.47 -22.89
CA VAL A 92 6.31 -18.35 -23.83
C VAL A 92 6.82 -18.76 -25.22
N ILE A 93 7.91 -19.52 -25.28
CA ILE A 93 8.46 -20.01 -26.56
C ILE A 93 7.46 -20.95 -27.25
N SER A 94 6.87 -21.90 -26.50
CA SER A 94 5.85 -22.80 -27.04
C SER A 94 4.62 -22.04 -27.56
N PHE A 95 4.21 -20.99 -26.85
CA PHE A 95 3.07 -20.16 -27.25
C PHE A 95 3.35 -19.39 -28.55
N ILE A 96 4.54 -18.79 -28.68
CA ILE A 96 4.96 -18.08 -29.90
C ILE A 96 5.04 -19.04 -31.09
N LEU A 97 5.60 -20.24 -30.90
CA LEU A 97 5.68 -21.26 -31.96
C LEU A 97 4.28 -21.70 -32.43
N SER A 98 3.34 -21.89 -31.49
CA SER A 98 1.95 -22.23 -31.82
C SER A 98 1.27 -21.14 -32.65
N ILE A 99 1.55 -19.85 -32.37
CA ILE A 99 1.00 -18.73 -33.14
C ILE A 99 1.61 -18.68 -34.55
N TYR A 100 2.93 -18.88 -34.66
CA TYR A 100 3.61 -18.88 -35.95
C TYR A 100 3.11 -20.01 -36.86
N PHE A 101 2.88 -21.21 -36.31
CA PHE A 101 2.33 -22.34 -37.05
C PHE A 101 0.86 -22.14 -37.48
N LEU A 102 0.07 -21.37 -36.72
CA LEU A 102 -1.31 -21.02 -37.09
C LEU A 102 -1.39 -19.93 -38.19
N HIS A 103 -0.34 -19.12 -38.32
CA HIS A 103 -0.27 -18.03 -39.30
C HIS A 103 0.33 -18.47 -40.66
N ILE A 104 0.94 -19.65 -40.73
CA ILE A 104 1.45 -20.28 -41.96
C ILE A 104 0.40 -21.21 -42.56
#